data_AF-A0A844Y094-F1
#
_entry.id   AF-A0A844Y094-F1
#
_cell.length_a   1.000
_cell.length_b   1.000
_cell.length_c   1.000
_cell.angle_alpha   90.00
_cell.angle_beta   90.00
_cell.angle_gamma   90.00
#
_symmetry.space_group_name_H-M   'P 1'
#
loop_
_entity.id
_entity.type
_entity.pdbx_description
1 polymer ?
#
loop_
_entity_poly.entity_id
_entity_poly.type
_entity_poly.pdbx_seq_one_letter_code
_entity_poly.pdbx_strand_id
1 'polypeptide(L)'
;MTAKPLTKREKAVRRHNIATLLALTAFIALVVRSTELVTLPETVNFVAIMTLFVAIITMFVTRNADEYVAAIWRAGTSTAFIITAAVLIFLPFTEGFIDGLMGIENGQDIDASDASEMVIIASFFIANAWARLRGTA
;
A
#
# COMPACT_ATOMS: atom_id res chain seq x y z
N MET A 1 16.51 -25.35 -26.96
CA MET A 1 15.43 -24.43 -27.39
C MET A 1 15.74 -23.04 -26.85
N THR A 2 16.18 -22.11 -27.70
CA THR A 2 16.49 -20.72 -27.30
C THR A 2 15.19 -19.95 -27.09
N ALA A 3 14.96 -19.45 -25.87
CA ALA A 3 13.76 -18.68 -25.54
C ALA A 3 13.64 -17.43 -26.41
N LYS A 4 12.45 -17.21 -26.97
CA LYS A 4 12.13 -15.99 -27.75
C LYS A 4 12.35 -14.75 -26.86
N PRO A 5 13.01 -13.70 -27.36
CA PRO A 5 13.18 -12.47 -26.59
C PRO A 5 11.83 -11.80 -26.34
N LEU A 6 11.62 -11.35 -25.09
CA LEU A 6 10.42 -10.64 -24.68
C LEU A 6 10.27 -9.31 -25.43
N THR A 7 9.03 -9.02 -25.84
CA THR A 7 8.61 -7.71 -26.36
C THR A 7 8.71 -6.62 -25.28
N LYS A 8 8.67 -5.35 -25.68
CA LYS A 8 8.70 -4.22 -24.74
C LYS A 8 7.54 -4.27 -23.73
N ARG A 9 6.33 -4.67 -24.18
CA ARG A 9 5.15 -4.80 -23.32
C ARG A 9 5.33 -5.91 -22.29
N GLU A 10 5.73 -7.10 -22.72
CA GLU A 10 5.98 -8.23 -21.81
C GLU A 10 7.06 -7.91 -20.76
N LYS A 11 8.10 -7.17 -21.15
CA LYS A 11 9.12 -6.68 -20.20
C LYS A 11 8.52 -5.71 -19.16
N ALA A 12 7.64 -4.81 -19.58
CA ALA A 12 6.97 -3.87 -18.68
C ALA A 12 6.03 -4.59 -17.70
N VAL A 13 5.21 -5.54 -18.18
CA VAL A 13 4.34 -6.38 -17.35
C VAL A 13 5.17 -7.18 -16.35
N ARG A 14 6.27 -7.80 -16.79
CA ARG A 14 7.16 -8.55 -15.90
C ARG A 14 7.75 -7.65 -14.80
N ARG A 15 8.21 -6.44 -15.15
CA ARG A 15 8.72 -5.47 -14.17
C ARG A 15 7.65 -5.05 -13.18
N HIS A 16 6.43 -4.80 -13.65
CA HIS A 16 5.29 -4.48 -12.78
C HIS A 16 5.04 -5.59 -11.78
N ASN A 17 4.95 -6.84 -12.24
CA ASN A 17 4.69 -7.99 -11.39
C ASN A 17 5.81 -8.22 -10.35
N ILE A 18 7.07 -8.09 -10.75
CA ILE A 18 8.20 -8.17 -9.83
C ILE A 18 8.10 -7.08 -8.76
N ALA A 19 7.84 -5.83 -9.17
CA ALA A 19 7.68 -4.72 -8.24
C ALA A 19 6.51 -4.95 -7.27
N THR A 20 5.38 -5.46 -7.73
CA THR A 20 4.24 -5.81 -6.87
C THR A 20 4.61 -6.85 -5.83
N LEU A 21 5.32 -7.93 -6.21
CA LEU A 21 5.72 -8.98 -5.27
C LEU A 21 6.71 -8.45 -4.23
N LEU A 22 7.72 -7.69 -4.66
CA LEU A 22 8.68 -7.06 -3.75
C LEU A 22 7.98 -6.10 -2.78
N ALA A 23 7.04 -5.30 -3.28
CA ALA A 23 6.23 -4.42 -2.45
C ALA A 23 5.41 -5.20 -1.43
N LEU A 24 4.75 -6.28 -1.84
CA LEU A 24 3.95 -7.10 -0.93
C LEU A 24 4.81 -7.71 0.17
N THR A 25 5.98 -8.24 -0.16
CA THR A 25 6.91 -8.79 0.83
C THR A 25 7.43 -7.71 1.78
N ALA A 26 7.81 -6.54 1.27
CA ALA A 26 8.23 -5.42 2.10
C ALA A 26 7.12 -4.93 3.03
N PHE A 27 5.89 -4.84 2.52
CA PHE A 27 4.72 -4.46 3.30
C PHE A 27 4.44 -5.47 4.43
N ILE A 28 4.48 -6.77 4.12
CA ILE A 28 4.33 -7.82 5.15
C ILE A 28 5.42 -7.71 6.22
N ALA A 29 6.67 -7.42 5.85
CA ALA A 29 7.74 -7.22 6.81
C ALA A 29 7.48 -6.05 7.76
N LEU A 30 6.90 -4.94 7.27
CA LEU A 30 6.49 -3.80 8.10
C LEU A 30 5.37 -4.18 9.07
N VAL A 31 4.34 -4.89 8.58
CA VAL A 31 3.23 -5.35 9.42
C VAL A 31 3.71 -6.33 10.50
N VAL A 32 4.54 -7.30 10.14
CA VAL A 32 5.09 -8.26 11.13
C VAL A 32 5.89 -7.51 12.20
N ARG A 33 6.72 -6.54 11.80
CA ARG A 33 7.45 -5.70 12.76
C ARG A 33 6.53 -4.94 13.70
N SER A 34 5.39 -4.43 13.22
CA SER A 34 4.47 -3.64 14.06
C SER A 34 3.68 -4.48 15.06
N THR A 35 3.65 -5.81 14.92
CA THR A 35 2.95 -6.70 15.87
C THR A 35 3.75 -7.01 17.15
N GLU A 36 5.02 -6.60 17.22
CA GLU A 36 5.97 -6.94 18.30
C GLU A 36 6.17 -8.46 18.55
N LEU A 37 5.53 -9.33 17.77
CA LEU A 37 5.64 -10.80 17.86
C LEU A 37 7.03 -11.29 17.45
N VAL A 38 7.74 -10.52 16.62
CA VAL A 38 9.08 -10.85 16.12
C VAL A 38 9.94 -9.59 16.21
N THR A 39 11.07 -9.70 16.91
CA THR A 39 12.08 -8.64 16.96
C THR A 39 12.87 -8.60 15.65
N LEU A 40 12.57 -7.61 14.80
CA LEU A 40 13.30 -7.35 13.56
C LEU A 40 14.23 -6.14 13.73
N PRO A 41 15.47 -6.17 13.19
CA PRO A 41 16.37 -5.02 13.23
C PRO A 41 15.75 -3.77 12.60
N GLU A 42 16.11 -2.58 13.09
CA GLU A 42 15.63 -1.30 12.53
C GLU A 42 15.95 -1.13 11.05
N THR A 43 17.06 -1.72 10.58
CA THR A 43 17.44 -1.76 9.17
C THR A 43 16.35 -2.35 8.27
N VAL A 44 15.53 -3.29 8.78
CA VAL A 44 14.41 -3.88 8.02
C VAL A 44 13.38 -2.82 7.67
N ASN A 45 13.09 -1.87 8.57
CA ASN A 45 12.15 -0.79 8.33
C ASN A 45 12.62 0.08 7.15
N PHE A 46 13.87 0.53 7.21
CA PHE A 46 14.46 1.36 6.16
C PHE A 46 14.46 0.65 4.80
N VAL A 47 14.91 -0.61 4.75
CA VAL A 47 14.95 -1.40 3.52
C VAL A 47 13.55 -1.64 2.97
N ALA A 48 12.56 -1.93 3.82
CA ALA A 48 11.19 -2.14 3.41
C ALA A 48 10.57 -0.86 2.83
N ILE A 49 10.74 0.29 3.49
CA ILE A 49 10.25 1.58 3.00
C ILE A 49 10.89 1.92 1.65
N MET A 50 12.22 1.78 1.50
CA MET A 50 12.90 2.02 0.23
C MET A 50 12.42 1.06 -0.87
N THR A 51 12.16 -0.20 -0.52
CA THR A 51 11.63 -1.19 -1.46
C THR A 51 10.22 -0.80 -1.93
N LEU A 52 9.34 -0.39 -1.00
CA LEU A 52 7.99 0.09 -1.35
C LEU A 52 8.06 1.33 -2.25
N PHE A 53 8.96 2.26 -1.97
CA PHE A 53 9.13 3.47 -2.76
C PHE A 53 9.62 3.18 -4.19
N VAL A 54 10.63 2.33 -4.35
CA VAL A 54 11.10 1.92 -5.68
C VAL A 54 10.03 1.12 -6.42
N ALA A 55 9.29 0.26 -5.71
CA ALA A 55 8.24 -0.54 -6.29
C ALA A 55 7.07 0.33 -6.78
N ILE A 56 6.61 1.31 -6.00
CA ILE A 56 5.49 2.17 -6.41
C ILE A 56 5.85 3.02 -7.63
N ILE A 57 7.09 3.55 -7.72
CA ILE A 57 7.59 4.24 -8.92
C ILE A 57 7.58 3.30 -10.12
N THR A 58 8.10 2.09 -9.95
CA THR A 58 8.14 1.08 -11.01
C THR A 58 6.73 0.72 -11.48
N MET A 59 5.80 0.52 -10.55
CA MET A 59 4.40 0.21 -10.83
C MET A 59 3.71 1.37 -11.53
N PHE A 60 3.98 2.62 -11.13
CA PHE A 60 3.46 3.81 -11.78
C PHE A 60 3.93 3.92 -13.23
N VAL A 61 5.22 3.76 -13.50
CA VAL A 61 5.78 3.83 -14.86
C VAL A 61 5.23 2.71 -15.75
N THR A 62 4.94 1.54 -15.17
CA THR A 62 4.44 0.37 -15.89
C THR A 62 2.92 0.20 -15.86
N ARG A 63 2.18 1.16 -15.30
CA ARG A 63 0.73 1.06 -15.05
C ARG A 63 -0.14 0.80 -16.29
N ASN A 64 0.35 1.16 -17.47
CA ASN A 64 -0.37 0.99 -18.74
C ASN A 64 0.28 -0.08 -19.63
N ALA A 65 1.00 -1.04 -19.04
CA ALA A 65 1.68 -2.09 -19.80
C ALA A 65 0.70 -3.00 -20.55
N ASP A 66 -0.44 -3.30 -19.93
CA ASP A 66 -1.60 -3.99 -20.51
C ASP A 66 -2.88 -3.61 -19.73
N GLU A 67 -4.03 -4.16 -20.16
CA GLU A 67 -5.34 -3.88 -19.55
C GLU A 67 -5.43 -4.41 -18.12
N TYR A 68 -4.86 -5.59 -17.86
CA TYR A 68 -4.87 -6.23 -16.55
C TYR A 68 -4.08 -5.42 -15.49
N VAL A 69 -2.86 -5.00 -15.83
CA VAL A 69 -2.02 -4.13 -15.00
C VAL A 69 -2.70 -2.78 -14.77
N ALA A 70 -3.33 -2.22 -15.80
CA ALA A 70 -4.07 -0.96 -15.66
C ALA A 70 -5.28 -1.10 -14.73
N ALA A 71 -6.02 -2.21 -14.81
CA ALA A 71 -7.14 -2.49 -13.93
C ALA A 71 -6.68 -2.63 -12.46
N ILE A 72 -5.62 -3.41 -12.22
CA ILE A 72 -5.03 -3.58 -10.88
C ILE A 72 -4.54 -2.24 -10.32
N TRP A 73 -3.83 -1.45 -11.12
CA TRP A 73 -3.34 -0.14 -10.70
C TRP A 73 -4.50 0.77 -10.29
N ARG A 74 -5.55 0.85 -11.12
CA ARG A 74 -6.75 1.65 -10.82
C ARG A 74 -7.44 1.20 -9.53
N ALA A 75 -7.60 -0.11 -9.32
CA ALA A 75 -8.18 -0.64 -8.09
C ALA A 75 -7.38 -0.21 -6.85
N GLY A 76 -6.05 -0.29 -6.93
CA GLY A 76 -5.14 0.19 -5.89
C GLY A 76 -5.30 1.68 -5.61
N THR A 77 -5.19 2.52 -6.65
CA THR A 77 -5.25 3.99 -6.49
C THR A 77 -6.61 4.48 -6.03
N SER A 78 -7.71 3.90 -6.52
CA SER A 78 -9.07 4.29 -6.12
C SER A 78 -9.32 3.94 -4.66
N THR A 79 -8.87 2.76 -4.21
CA THR A 79 -9.02 2.37 -2.80
C THR A 79 -8.20 3.28 -1.91
N ALA A 80 -6.94 3.56 -2.27
CA ALA A 80 -6.08 4.46 -1.52
C ALA A 80 -6.66 5.87 -1.40
N PHE A 81 -7.24 6.39 -2.49
CA PHE A 81 -7.92 7.68 -2.50
C PHE A 81 -9.14 7.70 -1.58
N ILE A 82 -10.00 6.68 -1.65
CA ILE A 82 -11.19 6.57 -0.79
C ILE A 82 -10.79 6.50 0.68
N ILE A 83 -9.80 5.69 1.03
CA ILE A 83 -9.32 5.58 2.41
C ILE A 83 -8.69 6.89 2.87
N THR A 84 -7.90 7.56 2.03
CA THR A 84 -7.35 8.89 2.34
C THR A 84 -8.47 9.89 2.64
N ALA A 85 -9.49 9.96 1.78
CA ALA A 85 -10.63 10.85 1.98
C ALA A 85 -11.42 10.48 3.25
N ALA A 86 -11.61 9.19 3.51
CA ALA A 86 -12.32 8.71 4.68
C ALA A 86 -11.58 9.06 5.98
N VAL A 87 -10.26 8.85 6.02
CA VAL A 87 -9.42 9.26 7.15
C VAL A 87 -9.51 10.77 7.36
N LEU A 88 -9.27 11.57 6.33
CA LEU A 88 -9.24 13.03 6.48
C LEU A 88 -10.59 13.61 6.93
N ILE A 89 -11.68 13.03 6.46
CA ILE A 89 -13.03 13.50 6.80
C ILE A 89 -13.46 12.95 8.15
N PHE A 90 -13.39 11.63 8.37
CA PHE A 90 -14.05 10.98 9.49
C PHE A 90 -13.19 10.84 10.73
N LEU A 91 -11.85 10.84 10.63
CA LEU A 91 -10.97 10.67 11.79
C LEU A 91 -11.25 11.72 12.89
N PRO A 92 -11.38 13.03 12.57
CA PRO A 92 -11.71 14.04 13.58
C PRO A 92 -13.10 13.86 14.20
N PHE A 93 -14.08 13.38 13.43
CA PHE A 93 -15.43 13.12 13.97
C PHE A 93 -15.43 11.91 14.90
N THR A 94 -14.68 10.85 14.57
CA THR A 94 -14.58 9.66 15.42
C THR A 94 -13.89 9.98 16.73
N GLU A 95 -12.83 10.79 16.69
CA GLU A 95 -12.12 11.28 17.88
C GLU A 95 -13.08 12.10 18.77
N GLY A 96 -13.70 13.15 18.22
CA GLY A 96 -14.62 13.99 19.00
C GLY A 96 -15.85 13.26 19.54
N PHE A 97 -16.33 12.21 18.86
CA PHE A 97 -17.41 11.35 19.37
C PHE A 97 -16.97 10.48 20.54
N ILE A 98 -15.76 9.90 20.46
CA ILE A 98 -15.20 9.07 21.54
C ILE A 98 -14.89 9.93 22.76
N ASP A 99 -14.26 11.08 22.56
CA ASP A 99 -13.94 12.03 23.63
C ASP A 99 -15.20 12.50 24.36
N GLY A 100 -16.25 12.81 23.59
CA GLY A 100 -17.56 13.16 24.12
C GLY A 100 -18.25 12.03 24.92
N LEU A 101 -18.00 10.76 24.57
CA LEU A 101 -18.50 9.61 25.33
C LEU A 101 -17.67 9.32 26.59
N MET A 102 -16.36 9.54 26.54
CA MET A 102 -15.42 9.24 27.63
C MET A 102 -15.25 10.40 28.61
N GLY A 103 -15.79 11.59 28.29
CA GLY A 103 -15.65 12.78 29.12
C GLY A 103 -14.21 13.32 29.15
N ILE A 104 -13.44 13.04 28.10
CA ILE A 104 -12.05 13.48 27.95
C ILE A 104 -12.10 14.79 27.16
N GLU A 105 -11.78 15.92 27.80
CA GLU A 105 -11.87 17.25 27.17
C GLU A 105 -10.52 17.80 26.68
N ASN A 106 -9.43 17.05 26.84
CA ASN A 106 -8.07 17.58 26.63
C ASN A 106 -7.31 16.89 25.48
N GLY A 107 -7.29 17.56 24.31
CA GLY A 107 -6.30 17.35 23.24
C GLY A 107 -6.73 16.41 22.11
N GLN A 108 -6.14 16.59 20.92
CA GLN A 108 -6.14 15.53 19.90
C GLN A 108 -5.24 14.40 20.42
N ASP A 109 -5.85 13.29 20.82
CA ASP A 109 -5.14 12.08 21.28
C ASP A 109 -4.61 11.24 20.11
N ILE A 110 -5.24 11.37 18.92
CA ILE A 110 -4.78 10.70 17.71
C ILE A 110 -3.93 11.68 16.91
N ASP A 111 -2.61 11.51 16.95
CA ASP A 111 -1.73 12.17 16.00
C ASP A 111 -2.04 11.63 14.60
N ALA A 112 -2.85 12.39 13.87
CA ALA A 112 -3.39 11.99 12.60
C ALA A 112 -2.28 11.75 11.55
N SER A 113 -1.04 12.21 11.74
CA SER A 113 0.03 11.97 10.77
C SER A 113 0.46 10.49 10.74
N ASP A 114 0.85 9.93 11.87
CA ASP A 114 1.64 8.69 11.86
C ASP A 114 0.76 7.46 11.64
N ALA A 115 -0.41 7.41 12.28
CA ALA A 115 -1.35 6.30 12.13
C ALA A 115 -2.02 6.30 10.75
N SER A 116 -2.29 7.48 10.18
CA SER A 116 -3.01 7.56 8.90
C SER A 116 -2.13 7.25 7.70
N GLU A 117 -0.84 7.64 7.73
CA GLU A 117 0.09 7.39 6.64
C GLU A 117 0.25 5.90 6.36
N MET A 118 0.46 5.09 7.40
CA MET A 118 0.55 3.64 7.27
C MET A 118 -0.75 3.03 6.74
N VAL A 119 -1.92 3.49 7.21
CA VAL A 119 -3.23 2.98 6.76
C VAL A 119 -3.46 3.31 5.28
N ILE A 120 -3.12 4.52 4.85
CA ILE A 120 -3.27 4.95 3.46
C ILE A 120 -2.36 4.12 2.54
N ILE A 121 -1.07 4.00 2.89
CA ILE A 121 -0.12 3.21 2.11
C ILE A 121 -0.53 1.72 2.09
N ALA A 122 -0.94 1.17 3.23
CA ALA A 122 -1.45 -0.19 3.35
C ALA A 122 -2.64 -0.43 2.42
N SER A 123 -3.60 0.50 2.38
CA SER A 123 -4.81 0.36 1.58
C SER A 123 -4.51 0.23 0.08
N PHE A 124 -3.50 0.95 -0.43
CA PHE A 124 -3.04 0.79 -1.81
C PHE A 124 -2.53 -0.63 -2.07
N PHE A 125 -1.59 -1.11 -1.25
CA PHE A 125 -0.93 -2.40 -1.48
C PHE A 125 -1.89 -3.58 -1.24
N ILE A 126 -2.76 -3.50 -0.24
CA ILE A 126 -3.80 -4.50 0.02
C ILE A 126 -4.77 -4.56 -1.15
N ALA A 127 -5.28 -3.42 -1.63
CA ALA A 127 -6.20 -3.39 -2.76
C ALA A 127 -5.55 -3.89 -4.05
N ASN A 128 -4.28 -3.57 -4.27
CA ASN A 128 -3.51 -4.05 -5.41
C ASN A 128 -3.35 -5.58 -5.38
N ALA A 129 -2.95 -6.14 -4.23
CA ALA A 129 -2.81 -7.58 -4.04
C ALA A 129 -4.16 -8.31 -4.17
N TRP A 130 -5.21 -7.72 -3.61
CA TRP A 130 -6.56 -8.28 -3.68
C TRP A 130 -7.14 -8.29 -5.09
N ALA A 131 -6.97 -7.20 -5.86
CA ALA A 131 -7.38 -7.14 -7.27
C ALA A 131 -6.67 -8.23 -8.10
N ARG A 132 -5.40 -8.49 -7.80
CA ARG A 132 -4.61 -9.54 -8.44
C ARG A 132 -5.15 -10.94 -8.12
N LEU A 133 -5.45 -11.23 -6.85
CA LEU A 133 -6.00 -12.53 -6.41
C LEU A 133 -7.36 -12.84 -7.04
N ARG A 134 -8.19 -11.81 -7.24
CA ARG A 134 -9.51 -11.96 -7.87
C ARG A 134 -9.47 -12.10 -9.38
N GLY A 135 -8.31 -11.90 -10.01
CA GLY A 135 -8.15 -12.02 -11.46
C GLY A 135 -9.04 -11.05 -12.25
N THR A 136 -9.34 -9.87 -11.69
CA THR A 136 -10.22 -8.89 -12.36
C THR A 136 -9.57 -8.41 -13.66
N ALA A 137 -10.13 -8.87 -14.77
CA ALA A 137 -10.09 -8.24 -16.09
C ALA A 137 -11.42 -7.51 -16.30
#